data_AF-A0A2I3GJG1-F1
#
_entry.id   AF-A0A2I3GJG1-F1
#
_cell.length_a   1.000
_cell.length_b   1.000
_cell.length_c   1.000
_cell.angle_alpha   90.00
_cell.angle_beta   90.00
_cell.angle_gamma   90.00
#
_symmetry.space_group_name_H-M   'P 1'
#
loop_
_entity.id
_entity.type
_entity.pdbx_description
1 polymer ?
#
loop_
_entity_poly.entity_id
_entity_poly.type
_entity_poly.pdbx_seq_one_letter_code
_entity_poly.pdbx_strand_id
1 'polypeptide(L)'
;MAEIHTPYSSLKKLLSLLNSLVAVRDVALEHTFVTLRKNYRGYNEPDDYSTQWNLVMEKLKCCGVNNYTDFSGSSFEMTTGHTYPRGCCKSIGTVACDGRNVSTNVIHQKGCFHKLLKITKTQSLTLSGGSLGAAVIQRWGSHYIVQAGLELLA
;
A
#
# COMPACT_ATOMS: atom_id res chain seq x y z
N MET A 1 2.65 -47.05 10.64
CA MET A 1 3.50 -45.82 10.61
C MET A 1 2.61 -44.71 10.11
N ALA A 2 2.20 -43.79 10.98
CA ALA A 2 1.26 -42.73 10.64
C ALA A 2 2.05 -41.52 10.09
N GLU A 3 1.74 -41.14 8.85
CA GLU A 3 2.22 -39.90 8.23
C GLU A 3 1.65 -38.72 9.03
N ILE A 4 2.47 -38.15 9.91
CA ILE A 4 2.21 -36.86 10.54
C ILE A 4 2.31 -35.83 9.42
N HIS A 5 1.19 -35.53 8.77
CA HIS A 5 1.06 -34.40 7.85
C HIS A 5 1.34 -33.12 8.65
N THR A 6 2.59 -32.67 8.58
CA THR A 6 3.07 -31.54 9.36
C THR A 6 2.30 -30.28 8.92
N PRO A 7 1.58 -29.61 9.84
CA PRO A 7 0.83 -28.38 9.54
C PRO A 7 1.74 -27.26 8.99
N TYR A 8 3.05 -27.40 9.21
CA TYR A 8 4.09 -26.54 8.68
C TYR A 8 4.20 -26.53 7.15
N SER A 9 4.02 -27.66 6.47
CA SER A 9 4.15 -27.73 5.00
C SER A 9 3.00 -26.98 4.30
N SER A 10 1.77 -27.18 4.80
CA SER A 10 0.58 -26.45 4.34
C SER A 10 0.67 -24.96 4.64
N LEU A 11 1.18 -24.57 5.83
CA LEU A 11 1.39 -23.18 6.20
C LEU A 11 2.44 -22.50 5.30
N LYS A 12 3.55 -23.19 4.99
CA LYS A 12 4.60 -22.65 4.10
C LYS A 12 4.10 -22.47 2.67
N LYS A 13 3.31 -23.42 2.15
CA LYS A 13 2.64 -23.28 0.85
C LYS A 13 1.65 -22.11 0.86
N LEU A 14 0.85 -21.96 1.91
CA LEU A 14 -0.08 -20.85 2.07
C LEU A 14 0.66 -19.50 2.13
N LEU A 15 1.74 -19.40 2.91
CA LEU A 15 2.59 -18.21 2.97
C LEU A 15 3.19 -17.87 1.59
N SER A 16 3.62 -18.88 0.83
CA SER A 16 4.12 -18.69 -0.54
C SER A 16 3.05 -18.16 -1.50
N LEU A 17 1.83 -18.69 -1.43
CA LEU A 17 0.69 -18.22 -2.23
C LEU A 17 0.28 -16.79 -1.85
N LEU A 18 0.28 -16.46 -0.55
CA LEU A 18 0.03 -15.11 -0.08
C LEU A 18 1.11 -14.13 -0.55
N ASN A 19 2.39 -14.50 -0.48
CA ASN A 19 3.49 -13.66 -0.96
C ASN A 19 3.43 -13.38 -2.47
N SER A 20 3.06 -14.39 -3.27
CA SER A 20 2.90 -14.24 -4.71
C SER A 20 1.68 -13.37 -5.07
N LEU A 21 0.56 -13.52 -4.36
CA LEU A 21 -0.58 -12.60 -4.46
C LEU A 21 -0.21 -11.16 -4.09
N VAL A 22 0.64 -10.96 -3.07
CA VAL A 22 1.14 -9.65 -2.66
C VAL A 22 2.02 -9.03 -3.75
N ALA A 23 2.93 -9.81 -4.37
CA ALA A 23 3.81 -9.30 -5.44
C ALA A 23 3.03 -8.80 -6.67
N VAL A 24 1.97 -9.49 -7.09
CA VAL A 24 1.13 -9.04 -8.23
C VAL A 24 0.41 -7.72 -7.92
N ARG A 25 -0.05 -7.53 -6.68
CA ARG A 25 -0.66 -6.28 -6.22
C ARG A 25 0.34 -5.12 -6.19
N ASP A 26 1.59 -5.40 -5.79
CA ASP A 26 2.66 -4.41 -5.81
C ASP A 26 2.88 -3.89 -7.26
N VAL A 27 2.90 -4.77 -8.27
CA VAL A 27 3.04 -4.37 -9.70
C VAL A 27 1.82 -3.57 -10.20
N ALA A 28 0.60 -4.03 -9.89
CA ALA A 28 -0.62 -3.35 -10.33
C ALA A 28 -0.74 -1.93 -9.75
N LEU A 29 -0.28 -1.75 -8.51
CA LEU A 29 -0.26 -0.46 -7.84
C LEU A 29 0.69 0.52 -8.54
N GLU A 30 1.88 0.08 -8.94
CA GLU A 30 2.83 0.92 -9.66
C GLU A 30 2.22 1.51 -10.93
N HIS A 31 1.52 0.67 -11.71
CA HIS A 31 0.85 1.11 -12.94
C HIS A 31 -0.20 2.20 -12.70
N THR A 32 -0.96 2.12 -11.61
CA THR A 32 -1.93 3.17 -11.23
C THR A 32 -1.22 4.48 -10.90
N PHE A 33 -0.15 4.43 -10.12
CA PHE A 33 0.65 5.62 -9.76
C PHE A 33 1.30 6.26 -10.99
N VAL A 34 1.83 5.43 -11.91
CA VAL A 34 2.40 5.91 -13.19
C VAL A 34 1.32 6.57 -14.05
N THR A 35 0.11 6.03 -14.08
CA THR A 35 -1.03 6.58 -14.84
C THR A 35 -1.47 7.93 -14.28
N LEU A 36 -1.62 8.05 -12.96
CA LEU A 36 -1.94 9.32 -12.29
C LEU A 36 -0.88 10.39 -12.63
N ARG A 37 0.40 10.05 -12.48
CA ARG A 37 1.50 10.97 -12.81
C ARG A 37 1.51 11.37 -14.29
N LYS A 38 1.31 10.44 -15.21
CA LYS A 38 1.34 10.72 -16.66
C LYS A 38 0.27 11.72 -17.10
N ASN A 39 -0.91 11.65 -16.48
CA ASN A 39 -2.03 12.53 -16.78
C ASN A 39 -2.08 13.76 -15.87
N TYR A 40 -1.10 13.93 -14.98
CA TYR A 40 -1.04 15.05 -14.05
C TYR A 40 -0.78 16.36 -14.81
N ARG A 41 -1.66 17.35 -14.61
CA ARG A 41 -1.60 18.64 -15.31
C ARG A 41 -1.17 19.77 -14.38
N GLY A 42 -1.40 19.64 -13.08
CA GLY A 42 -0.89 20.57 -12.09
C GLY A 42 -1.73 20.62 -10.83
N TYR A 43 -1.29 21.42 -9.87
CA TYR A 43 -1.97 21.51 -8.58
C TYR A 43 -3.33 22.21 -8.66
N ASN A 44 -3.45 23.21 -9.55
CA ASN A 44 -4.66 24.03 -9.69
C ASN A 44 -5.64 23.50 -10.73
N GLU A 45 -5.32 22.37 -11.36
CA GLU A 45 -6.17 21.80 -12.41
C GLU A 45 -7.31 20.99 -11.79
N PRO A 46 -8.58 21.24 -12.18
CA PRO A 46 -9.74 20.59 -11.57
C PRO A 46 -9.99 19.18 -12.11
N ASP A 47 -9.04 18.59 -12.84
CA ASP A 47 -9.18 17.24 -13.38
C ASP A 47 -9.00 16.15 -12.30
N ASP A 48 -9.63 15.00 -12.51
CA ASP A 48 -9.65 13.91 -11.54
C ASP A 48 -8.23 13.36 -11.29
N TYR A 49 -7.38 13.28 -12.33
CA TYR A 49 -6.00 12.79 -12.18
C TYR A 49 -5.18 13.73 -11.30
N SER A 50 -5.26 15.04 -11.54
CA SER A 50 -4.58 16.07 -10.75
C SER A 50 -5.07 16.08 -9.31
N THR A 51 -6.39 16.05 -9.10
CA THR A 51 -7.01 16.03 -7.77
C THR A 51 -6.59 14.79 -6.98
N GLN A 52 -6.71 13.60 -7.59
CA GLN A 52 -6.33 12.34 -6.96
C GLN A 52 -4.84 12.30 -6.67
N TRP A 53 -3.99 12.74 -7.60
CA TRP A 53 -2.55 12.74 -7.39
C TRP A 53 -2.10 13.69 -6.28
N ASN A 54 -2.69 14.89 -6.22
CA ASN A 54 -2.46 15.84 -5.12
C ASN A 54 -2.84 15.21 -3.78
N LEU A 55 -4.03 14.60 -3.69
CA LEU A 55 -4.50 13.93 -2.49
C LEU A 55 -3.55 12.80 -2.05
N VAL A 56 -3.10 11.97 -2.99
CA VAL A 56 -2.16 10.87 -2.71
C VAL A 56 -0.85 11.39 -2.12
N MET A 57 -0.24 12.40 -2.75
CA MET A 57 1.01 12.99 -2.25
C MET A 57 0.85 13.59 -0.85
N GLU A 58 -0.25 14.31 -0.61
CA GLU A 58 -0.55 14.95 0.68
C GLU A 58 -0.85 13.97 1.81
N LYS A 59 -1.61 12.90 1.52
CA LYS A 59 -2.01 11.89 2.52
C LYS A 59 -0.87 10.95 2.86
N LEU A 60 -0.10 10.52 1.86
CA LEU A 60 1.01 9.59 2.05
C LEU A 60 2.32 10.29 2.45
N LYS A 61 2.39 11.63 2.35
CA LYS A 61 3.58 12.42 2.71
C LYS A 61 4.80 11.96 1.90
N CYS A 62 4.65 12.00 0.59
CA CYS A 62 5.57 11.49 -0.43
C CYS A 62 5.60 12.42 -1.65
N CYS A 63 6.56 12.22 -2.55
CA CYS A 63 6.67 12.99 -3.80
C CYS A 63 6.99 12.09 -4.99
N GLY A 64 6.17 12.18 -6.04
CA GLY A 64 6.32 11.35 -7.23
C GLY A 64 5.98 9.88 -7.00
N VAL A 65 6.16 9.06 -8.03
CA VAL A 65 5.94 7.60 -7.95
C VAL A 65 7.10 6.98 -7.17
N ASN A 66 8.32 7.23 -7.63
CA ASN A 66 9.57 6.75 -7.07
C ASN A 66 10.33 7.87 -6.35
N ASN A 67 10.36 9.08 -6.91
CA ASN A 67 10.97 10.25 -6.29
C ASN A 67 10.47 11.58 -6.93
N TYR A 68 10.87 12.72 -6.36
CA TYR A 68 10.57 14.05 -6.88
C TYR A 68 11.06 14.27 -8.31
N THR A 69 12.10 13.55 -8.75
CA THR A 69 12.65 13.62 -10.11
C THR A 69 11.69 13.09 -11.18
N ASP A 70 10.62 12.39 -10.81
CA ASP A 70 9.64 11.84 -11.75
C ASP A 70 8.86 12.90 -12.52
N PHE A 71 8.93 14.16 -12.08
CA PHE A 71 8.35 15.32 -12.76
C PHE A 71 9.32 16.00 -13.73
N SER A 72 10.62 15.67 -13.70
CA SER A 72 11.59 16.25 -14.63
C SER A 72 11.29 15.77 -16.06
N GLY A 73 11.27 16.69 -17.01
CA GLY A 73 10.86 16.47 -18.40
C GLY A 73 9.36 16.15 -18.58
N SER A 74 8.54 16.25 -17.53
CA SER A 74 7.10 16.02 -17.63
C SER A 74 6.36 17.24 -18.16
N SER A 75 5.14 17.03 -18.65
CA SER A 75 4.23 18.12 -19.07
C SER A 75 4.04 19.17 -17.96
N PHE A 76 4.02 18.73 -16.70
CA PHE A 76 3.92 19.61 -15.54
C PHE A 76 5.11 20.55 -15.42
N GLU A 77 6.34 20.04 -15.50
CA GLU A 77 7.55 20.88 -15.40
C GLU A 77 7.62 21.84 -16.59
N MET A 78 7.27 21.39 -17.79
CA MET A 78 7.24 22.22 -18.99
C MET A 78 6.19 23.34 -18.90
N THR A 79 5.04 23.07 -18.30
CA THR A 79 3.93 24.05 -18.20
C THR A 79 4.13 25.04 -17.06
N THR A 80 4.64 24.58 -15.92
CA THR A 80 4.73 25.41 -14.69
C THR A 80 6.13 25.96 -14.42
N GLY A 81 7.17 25.35 -14.99
CA GLY A 81 8.57 25.65 -14.66
C GLY A 81 8.98 25.24 -13.24
N HIS A 82 8.16 24.44 -12.55
CA HIS A 82 8.47 23.88 -11.24
C HIS A 82 8.98 22.44 -11.37
N THR A 83 9.98 22.10 -10.57
CA THR A 83 10.59 20.77 -10.50
C THR A 83 9.69 19.76 -9.79
N TYR A 84 8.78 20.23 -8.93
CA TYR A 84 7.83 19.37 -8.22
C TYR A 84 6.52 20.13 -7.88
N PRO A 85 5.38 19.43 -7.69
CA PRO A 85 4.12 20.04 -7.30
C PRO A 85 4.03 20.32 -5.80
N ARG A 86 3.11 21.21 -5.41
CA ARG A 86 2.90 21.63 -4.01
C ARG A 86 2.54 20.47 -3.06
N GLY A 87 1.93 19.40 -3.57
CA GLY A 87 1.65 18.19 -2.79
C GLY A 87 2.90 17.51 -2.21
N CYS A 88 4.08 17.77 -2.79
CA CYS A 88 5.36 17.24 -2.31
C CYS A 88 5.93 17.97 -1.07
N CYS A 89 5.37 19.14 -0.72
CA CYS A 89 5.83 19.95 0.41
C CYS A 89 5.54 19.24 1.74
N LYS A 90 6.48 19.29 2.68
CA LYS A 90 6.22 18.87 4.07
C LYS A 90 5.21 19.77 4.76
N SER A 91 5.30 21.07 4.48
CA SER A 91 4.40 22.10 4.99
C SER A 91 3.95 23.00 3.84
N ILE A 92 2.65 22.96 3.58
CA ILE A 92 2.00 23.69 2.50
C ILE A 92 2.03 25.19 2.81
N GLY A 93 2.54 26.00 1.88
CA GLY A 93 2.58 27.47 2.03
C GLY A 93 3.83 28.02 2.71
N THR A 94 4.84 27.19 2.97
CA THR A 94 6.16 27.71 3.35
C THR A 94 6.85 28.35 2.14
N VAL A 95 7.50 29.49 2.36
CA VAL A 95 8.30 30.18 1.32
C VAL A 95 9.44 29.31 0.79
N ALA A 96 9.91 28.36 1.61
CA ALA A 96 10.94 27.42 1.21
C ALA A 96 10.44 26.39 0.19
N CYS A 97 9.12 26.12 0.13
CA CYS A 97 8.53 25.19 -0.84
C CYS A 97 8.03 25.95 -2.07
N ASP A 98 8.98 26.46 -2.84
CA ASP A 98 8.80 27.29 -4.04
C ASP A 98 8.64 26.48 -5.33
N GLY A 99 8.63 25.14 -5.24
CA GLY A 99 8.61 24.26 -6.42
C GLY A 99 9.98 23.98 -7.03
N ARG A 100 11.08 24.49 -6.44
CA ARG A 100 12.46 24.29 -6.93
C ARG A 100 13.42 23.83 -5.84
N ASN A 101 13.20 24.24 -4.59
CA ASN A 101 14.02 23.84 -3.46
C ASN A 101 13.77 22.37 -3.11
N VAL A 102 14.74 21.52 -3.43
CA VAL A 102 14.67 20.06 -3.19
C VAL A 102 15.25 19.64 -1.85
N SER A 103 15.47 20.56 -0.91
CA SER A 103 16.04 20.23 0.40
C SER A 103 15.18 19.19 1.13
N THR A 104 15.85 18.24 1.79
CA THR A 104 15.21 17.20 2.61
C THR A 104 14.34 17.77 3.72
N ASN A 105 14.52 19.04 4.11
CA ASN A 105 13.73 19.73 5.13
C ASN A 105 12.44 20.34 4.57
N VAL A 106 12.36 20.54 3.25
CA VAL A 106 11.25 21.22 2.58
C VAL A 106 10.29 20.22 1.94
N ILE A 107 10.81 19.20 1.28
CA ILE A 107 10.02 18.23 0.52
C ILE A 107 10.12 16.80 1.04
N HIS A 108 9.15 15.98 0.66
CA HIS A 108 9.17 14.55 0.86
C HIS A 108 10.00 13.85 -0.23
N GLN A 109 11.24 13.50 0.09
CA GLN A 109 12.19 12.82 -0.81
C GLN A 109 11.86 11.35 -1.18
N LYS A 110 10.78 10.79 -0.63
CA LYS A 110 10.41 9.39 -0.89
C LYS A 110 9.23 9.33 -1.85
N GLY A 111 9.31 8.43 -2.81
CA GLY A 111 8.20 8.11 -3.71
C GLY A 111 6.99 7.53 -2.99
N CYS A 112 5.82 7.80 -3.54
CA CYS A 112 4.56 7.37 -2.99
C CYS A 112 4.33 5.86 -3.11
N PHE A 113 4.90 5.23 -4.15
CA PHE A 113 4.79 3.79 -4.36
C PHE A 113 5.38 3.01 -3.18
N HIS A 114 6.65 3.26 -2.86
CA HIS A 114 7.35 2.61 -1.74
C HIS A 114 6.69 2.89 -0.39
N LYS A 115 6.16 4.10 -0.20
CA LYS A 115 5.48 4.49 1.04
C LYS A 115 4.19 3.71 1.22
N LEU A 116 3.39 3.58 0.16
CA LEU A 116 2.14 2.84 0.19
C LEU A 116 2.39 1.34 0.37
N LEU A 117 3.37 0.78 -0.34
CA LEU A 117 3.79 -0.61 -0.16
C LEU A 117 4.13 -0.94 1.31
N LYS A 118 4.85 -0.03 1.98
CA LYS A 118 5.19 -0.19 3.40
C LYS A 118 3.94 -0.19 4.29
N ILE A 119 2.97 0.67 4.01
CA ILE A 119 1.70 0.74 4.74
C ILE A 119 0.89 -0.54 4.53
N THR A 120 0.70 -0.96 3.27
CA THR A 120 -0.08 -2.16 2.91
C THR A 120 0.52 -3.43 3.50
N LYS A 121 1.85 -3.59 3.48
CA LYS A 121 2.53 -4.75 4.10
C LYS A 121 2.33 -4.81 5.61
N THR A 122 2.26 -3.65 6.27
CA THR A 122 2.13 -3.58 7.73
C THR A 122 0.69 -3.81 8.20
N GLN A 123 -0.33 -3.38 7.43
CA GLN A 123 -1.74 -3.47 7.84
C GLN A 123 -2.44 -4.77 7.41
N SER A 124 -1.94 -5.48 6.40
CA SER A 124 -2.60 -6.67 5.85
C SER A 124 -2.52 -7.92 6.74
N LEU A 125 -1.58 -7.97 7.69
CA LEU A 125 -1.39 -9.12 8.57
C LEU A 125 -2.43 -9.21 9.71
N THR A 126 -3.10 -8.11 10.05
CA THR A 126 -4.02 -8.06 11.20
C THR A 126 -5.46 -8.43 10.83
N LEU A 127 -5.91 -8.12 9.61
CA LEU A 127 -7.33 -8.25 9.25
C LEU A 127 -7.73 -9.69 8.88
N SER A 128 -6.80 -10.52 8.40
CA SER A 128 -7.09 -11.94 8.08
C SER A 128 -7.03 -12.88 9.29
N GLY A 129 -6.38 -12.46 10.39
CA GLY A 129 -6.28 -13.27 11.61
C GLY A 129 -7.61 -13.41 12.34
N GLY A 130 -8.45 -12.38 12.32
CA GLY A 130 -9.72 -12.34 13.06
C GLY A 130 -10.74 -13.37 12.56
N SER A 131 -10.90 -13.53 11.24
CA SER A 131 -11.88 -14.42 10.64
C SER A 131 -11.42 -15.88 10.58
N LEU A 132 -10.13 -16.13 10.33
CA LEU A 132 -9.56 -17.48 10.36
C LEU A 132 -9.52 -18.05 11.80
N GLY A 133 -9.30 -17.21 12.82
CA GLY A 133 -9.34 -17.63 14.22
C GLY A 133 -10.73 -18.12 14.66
N ALA A 134 -11.79 -17.40 14.26
CA ALA A 134 -13.17 -17.79 14.58
C ALA A 134 -13.59 -19.12 13.95
N ALA A 135 -13.23 -19.38 12.69
CA ALA A 135 -13.58 -20.62 11.99
C ALA A 135 -12.88 -21.86 12.61
N VAL A 136 -11.65 -21.69 13.10
CA VAL A 136 -10.93 -22.73 13.83
C VAL A 136 -11.63 -22.98 15.18
N ILE A 137 -11.88 -21.95 15.99
CA ILE A 137 -12.56 -22.12 17.29
C ILE A 137 -13.92 -22.82 17.12
N GLN A 138 -14.69 -22.48 16.09
CA GLN A 138 -15.97 -23.12 15.79
C GLN A 138 -15.81 -24.60 15.41
N ARG A 139 -14.84 -24.93 14.56
CA ARG A 139 -14.63 -26.31 14.07
C ARG A 139 -14.10 -27.24 15.15
N TRP A 140 -13.23 -26.74 16.03
CA TRP A 140 -12.79 -27.49 17.20
C TRP A 140 -13.92 -27.59 18.25
N GLY A 141 -14.67 -26.52 18.48
CA GLY A 141 -15.82 -26.51 19.38
C GLY A 141 -16.90 -27.52 19.00
N SER A 142 -17.28 -27.59 17.71
CA SER A 142 -18.25 -28.57 17.23
C SER A 142 -17.74 -30.02 17.33
N HIS A 143 -16.44 -30.27 17.15
CA HIS A 143 -15.87 -31.61 17.31
C HIS A 143 -15.82 -32.05 18.79
N TYR A 144 -15.47 -31.15 19.71
CA TYR A 144 -15.48 -31.43 21.15
C TYR A 144 -16.90 -31.67 21.70
N ILE A 145 -17.91 -30.94 21.21
CA ILE A 145 -19.31 -31.15 21.61
C ILE A 145 -19.82 -32.51 21.12
N VAL A 146 -19.48 -32.92 19.89
CA VAL A 146 -19.85 -34.24 19.35
C VAL A 146 -19.16 -35.38 20.12
N GLN A 147 -17.87 -35.21 20.46
CA GLN A 147 -17.13 -36.20 21.27
C GLN A 147 -17.71 -36.32 22.69
N ALA A 148 -18.04 -35.21 23.34
CA ALA A 148 -18.64 -35.21 24.68
C ALA A 148 -20.07 -35.78 24.67
N GLY A 149 -20.85 -35.56 23.60
CA GLY A 149 -22.17 -36.16 23.44
C GLY A 149 -22.12 -37.67 23.22
N LEU A 150 -21.06 -38.19 22.58
CA LEU A 150 -20.87 -39.62 22.36
C LEU A 150 -20.48 -40.37 23.66
N GLU A 151 -19.68 -39.75 24.53
CA GLU A 151 -19.29 -40.29 25.86
C GLU A 151 -20.44 -40.28 26.87
N LEU A 152 -21.44 -39.41 26.72
CA LEU A 152 -22.67 -39.38 27.53
C LEU A 152 -23.73 -40.39 27.08
N LEU A 153 -23.55 -41.00 25.90
CA LEU A 153 -24.45 -42.00 25.30
C LEU A 153 -23.87 -43.43 25.33
N ALA A 154 -22.68 -43.62 25.89
CA ALA A 154 -22.01 -44.91 26.14
C ALA A 154 -21.98 -45.22 27.64
#